data_AF-A0A920G2T2-F1
#
_entry.id   AF-A0A920G2T2-F1
#
_cell.length_a   1.000
_cell.length_b   1.000
_cell.length_c   1.000
_cell.angle_alpha   90.00
_cell.angle_beta   90.00
_cell.angle_gamma   90.00
#
_symmetry.space_group_name_H-M   'P 1'
#
loop_
_entity.id
_entity.type
_entity.pdbx_description
1 polymer ?
#
loop_
_entity_poly.entity_id
_entity_poly.type
_entity_poly.pdbx_seq_one_letter_code
_entity_poly.pdbx_strand_id
1 'polypeptide(L)' 'MSHPLVSIIMGSQSDWSTMKAASTVLTELNVAHESQVVSAHRTPARLVEFAEGARIAASR' A
#
# COMPACT_ATOMS: atom_id res chain seq x y z
N MET A 1 2.96 -17.84 0.88
CA MET A 1 2.25 -16.56 1.09
C MET A 1 2.35 -15.79 -0.22
N SER A 2 1.24 -15.27 -0.74
CA SER A 2 1.21 -14.52 -2.00
C SER A 2 1.93 -13.18 -1.82
N HIS A 3 2.91 -12.89 -2.66
CA HIS A 3 3.55 -11.58 -2.70
C HIS A 3 2.55 -10.55 -3.24
N PRO A 4 2.34 -9.41 -2.54
CA PRO A 4 1.41 -8.39 -2.99
C PRO A 4 1.93 -7.73 -4.27
N LEU A 5 1.09 -7.69 -5.29
CA LEU A 5 1.38 -6.99 -6.55
C LEU A 5 1.10 -5.49 -6.45
N VAL A 6 0.25 -5.09 -5.50
CA VAL A 6 -0.18 -3.70 -5.28
C VAL A 6 -0.11 -3.37 -3.80
N SER A 7 0.50 -2.23 -3.47
CA SER A 7 0.47 -1.67 -2.12
C SER A 7 -0.42 -0.42 -2.10
N ILE A 8 -1.49 -0.45 -1.31
CA ILE A 8 -2.36 0.71 -1.06
C ILE A 8 -1.77 1.51 0.09
N ILE A 9 -1.09 2.61 -0.21
CA ILE A 9 -0.55 3.51 0.81
C ILE A 9 -1.47 4.71 1.06
N MET A 10 -1.49 5.19 2.31
CA MET A 10 -2.29 6.35 2.71
C MET A 10 -1.59 7.19 3.77
N GLY A 11 -1.93 8.48 3.86
CA GLY A 11 -1.25 9.43 4.73
C GLY A 11 -1.64 9.32 6.20
N SER A 12 -2.83 8.77 6.48
CA SER A 12 -3.42 8.65 7.81
C SER A 12 -4.40 7.46 7.89
N GLN A 13 -4.72 7.02 9.11
CA GLN A 13 -5.74 5.99 9.31
C GLN A 13 -7.14 6.44 8.88
N SER A 14 -7.45 7.74 8.99
CA SER A 14 -8.75 8.29 8.57
C SER A 14 -8.99 8.14 7.06
N ASP A 15 -7.94 8.14 6.25
CA ASP A 15 -8.03 7.95 4.80
C ASP A 15 -8.54 6.55 4.43
N TRP A 16 -8.46 5.57 5.35
CA TRP A 16 -8.93 4.20 5.10
C TRP A 16 -10.41 4.14 4.71
N SER A 17 -11.23 5.04 5.26
CA SER A 17 -12.64 5.14 4.92
C SER A 17 -12.88 5.32 3.40
N THR A 18 -11.97 6.01 2.71
CA THR A 18 -11.94 6.17 1.25
C THR A 18 -11.17 5.03 0.59
N MET A 19 -9.97 4.73 1.07
CA MET A 19 -9.05 3.79 0.40
C MET A 19 -9.55 2.34 0.40
N LYS A 20 -10.44 1.95 1.32
CA LYS A 20 -11.02 0.60 1.37
C LYS A 20 -11.71 0.19 0.06
N ALA A 21 -12.24 1.14 -0.71
CA ALA A 21 -12.89 0.85 -1.99
C ALA A 21 -11.90 0.24 -3.00
N ALA A 22 -10.64 0.70 -3.02
CA ALA A 22 -9.60 0.11 -3.86
C ALA A 22 -9.27 -1.32 -3.44
N SER A 23 -9.19 -1.59 -2.12
CA SER A 23 -8.95 -2.94 -1.59
C SER A 23 -10.08 -3.91 -1.93
N THR A 24 -11.34 -3.46 -1.88
CA THR A 24 -12.50 -4.25 -2.32
C THR A 24 -12.37 -4.67 -3.78
N VAL A 25 -12.10 -3.72 -4.69
CA VAL A 25 -11.96 -4.02 -6.13
C VAL A 25 -10.79 -4.99 -6.40
N LEU A 26 -9.63 -4.79 -5.75
CA LEU A 26 -8.50 -5.71 -5.92
C LEU A 26 -8.81 -7.11 -5.39
N THR A 27 -9.59 -7.23 -4.31
CA THR A 27 -10.06 -8.51 -3.77
C THR A 27 -10.99 -9.22 -4.77
N GLU A 28 -11.97 -8.52 -5.34
CA GLU A 28 -12.91 -9.05 -6.33
C GLU A 28 -12.20 -9.55 -7.60
N LEU A 29 -11.14 -8.86 -7.99
CA LEU A 29 -10.30 -9.22 -9.14
C LEU A 29 -9.25 -10.31 -8.82
N ASN A 30 -9.19 -10.82 -7.59
CA ASN A 30 -8.18 -11.75 -7.11
C ASN A 30 -6.73 -11.23 -7.29
N VAL A 31 -6.52 -9.92 -7.15
CA VAL A 31 -5.19 -9.29 -7.17
C VAL A 31 -4.64 -9.23 -5.74
N ALA A 32 -3.51 -9.90 -5.52
CA ALA A 32 -2.82 -9.86 -4.23
C ALA A 32 -2.37 -8.43 -3.92
N HIS A 33 -2.75 -7.92 -2.75
CA HIS A 33 -2.45 -6.55 -2.35
C HIS A 33 -2.30 -6.42 -0.83
N GLU A 34 -1.70 -5.32 -0.41
CA GLU A 34 -1.55 -4.92 1.00
C GLU A 34 -2.00 -3.47 1.20
N SER A 35 -2.21 -3.06 2.45
CA SER A 35 -2.48 -1.67 2.81
C SER A 35 -1.66 -1.21 4.01
N GLN A 36 -1.15 0.03 3.96
CA GLN A 36 -0.33 0.58 5.04
C GLN A 36 -0.37 2.11 5.10
N VAL A 37 -0.16 2.67 6.30
CA VAL A 37 -0.04 4.13 6.49
C VAL A 37 1.41 4.54 6.26
N VAL A 38 1.63 5.39 5.24
CA VAL A 38 2.92 5.98 4.87
C VAL A 38 2.71 7.48 4.70
N SER A 39 3.00 8.25 5.76
CA SER A 39 2.73 9.68 5.79
C SER A 39 3.91 10.48 5.24
N ALA A 40 3.71 11.20 4.13
CA ALA A 40 4.73 12.08 3.56
C ALA A 40 5.19 13.17 4.53
N HIS A 41 4.27 13.74 5.32
CA HIS A 41 4.57 14.86 6.21
C HIS A 41 5.06 14.44 7.59
N ARG A 42 4.54 13.33 8.14
CA ARG A 42 4.88 12.90 9.51
C ARG A 42 6.04 11.93 9.56
N THR A 43 6.21 11.14 8.50
CA THR A 43 7.22 10.08 8.41
C THR A 43 7.89 10.09 7.03
N PRO A 44 8.55 11.18 6.61
CA PRO A 44 9.14 11.30 5.27
C PRO A 44 10.19 10.22 4.97
N ALA A 45 11.00 9.83 5.96
CA ALA A 45 11.98 8.75 5.80
C ALA A 45 11.32 7.41 5.44
N ARG A 46 10.18 7.08 6.09
CA ARG A 46 9.41 5.87 5.77
C ARG A 46 8.84 5.91 4.35
N LEU A 47 8.48 7.09 3.85
CA LEU A 47 8.01 7.23 2.46
C LEU A 47 9.13 6.92 1.47
N VAL A 48 10.33 7.44 1.71
CA VAL A 48 11.51 7.17 0.86
C VAL A 48 11.86 5.69 0.90
N GLU A 49 11.97 5.10 2.10
CA GLU A 49 12.24 3.67 2.28
C GLU A 49 11.21 2.79 1.56
N PHE A 50 9.92 3.10 1.72
CA PHE A 50 8.85 2.40 1.02
C PHE A 50 9.02 2.48 -0.50
N ALA A 51 9.27 3.68 -1.04
CA ALA A 51 9.39 3.89 -2.48
C ALA A 51 10.60 3.16 -3.08
N GLU A 52 11.75 3.18 -2.40
CA GLU A 52 12.97 2.48 -2.83
C GLU A 52 12.79 0.95 -2.78
N GLY A 53 12.04 0.44 -1.79
CA GLY A 53 11.74 -0.98 -1.63
C GLY A 53 10.61 -1.51 -2.52
N ALA A 54 9.75 -0.66 -3.07
CA ALA A 54 8.51 -1.06 -3.75
C ALA A 54 8.74 -2.01 -4.94
N ARG A 55 9.75 -1.73 -5.78
CA ARG A 55 10.09 -2.61 -6.92
C ARG A 55 10.56 -3.99 -6.46
N ILE A 56 11.28 -4.06 -5.34
CA ILE A 56 11.79 -5.33 -4.80
C ILE A 56 10.61 -6.17 -4.30
N ALA A 57 9.66 -5.55 -3.60
CA ALA A 57 8.48 -6.23 -3.07
C ALA A 57 7.59 -6.84 -4.16
N ALA A 58 7.43 -6.18 -5.31
CA ALA A 58 6.60 -6.67 -6.42
C ALA A 58 7.27 -7.74 -7.30
N SER A 59 8.56 -8.03 -7.10
CA SER A 59 9.39 -8.89 -7.98
C SER A 59 9.78 -10.24 -7.37
N ARG A 60 9.24 -10.56 -6.19
CA ARG A 60 9.41 -11.85 -5.51
C ARG A 60 8.11 -12.65 -5.57
#